data_AF-A0A2S9IXR6-F1
#
_entry.id   AF-A0A2S9IXR6-F1
#
_cell.length_a   1.000
_cell.length_b   1.000
_cell.length_c   1.000
_cell.angle_alpha   90.00
_cell.angle_beta   90.00
_cell.angle_gamma   90.00
#
_symmetry.space_group_name_H-M   'P 1'
#
loop_
_entity.id
_entity.type
_entity.pdbx_description
1 polymer ?
#
loop_
_entity_poly.entity_id
_entity_poly.type
_entity_poly.pdbx_seq_one_letter_code
_entity_poly.pdbx_strand_id
1 'polypeptide(L)'
;MLMGLQPLALATDNSNASLEEFSSDLLALYSLSGTTKRQLADMNPKAKVYAVNRILKQAQAFETKWRDSDLIEFERFRFAGGDQLILDVEFHFK
;
A
#
# COMPACT_ATOMS: atom_id res chain seq x y z
N MET A 1 6.95 52.15 -11.68
CA MET A 1 7.50 50.79 -11.55
C MET A 1 6.40 49.93 -10.93
N LEU A 2 5.70 49.13 -11.74
CA LEU A 2 4.72 48.17 -11.22
C LEU A 2 5.47 46.87 -10.93
N MET A 3 5.60 46.51 -9.65
CA MET A 3 6.04 45.19 -9.25
C MET A 3 4.91 44.20 -9.55
N GLY A 4 5.23 43.21 -10.39
CA GLY A 4 4.35 42.08 -10.66
C GLY A 4 4.22 41.21 -9.40
N LEU A 5 2.99 41.05 -8.93
CA LEU A 5 2.61 39.97 -8.03
C LEU A 5 2.69 38.67 -8.82
N GLN A 6 3.72 37.85 -8.56
CA GLN A 6 3.73 36.46 -8.98
C GLN A 6 2.81 35.67 -8.04
N PRO A 7 1.87 34.86 -8.55
CA PRO A 7 1.13 33.94 -7.70
C PRO A 7 2.11 32.89 -7.17
N LEU A 8 2.24 32.80 -5.84
CA LEU A 8 2.74 31.60 -5.19
C LEU A 8 1.77 30.47 -5.54
N ALA A 9 2.12 29.66 -6.52
CA ALA A 9 1.44 28.41 -6.77
C ALA A 9 1.62 27.54 -5.53
N LEU A 10 0.50 27.31 -4.83
CA LEU A 10 0.34 26.36 -3.74
C LEU A 10 1.02 25.03 -4.09
N ALA A 11 2.14 24.72 -3.44
CA ALA A 11 2.74 23.38 -3.43
C ALA A 11 2.00 22.43 -2.48
N THR A 12 0.76 22.75 -2.10
CA THR A 12 0.07 22.16 -0.93
C THR A 12 -1.02 21.13 -1.30
N ASP A 13 -1.32 20.93 -2.59
CA ASP A 13 -2.42 20.05 -3.01
C ASP A 13 -1.97 18.62 -3.38
N ASN A 14 -0.78 18.48 -3.98
CA ASN A 14 -0.32 17.17 -4.46
C ASN A 14 0.06 16.20 -3.32
N SER A 15 0.69 16.68 -2.25
CA SER A 15 1.15 15.82 -1.15
C SER A 15 -0.02 15.22 -0.35
N ASN A 16 -1.10 15.98 -0.17
CA ASN A 16 -2.30 15.52 0.52
C ASN A 16 -3.04 14.45 -0.30
N ALA A 17 -3.23 14.68 -1.60
CA ALA A 17 -3.82 13.69 -2.50
C ALA A 17 -3.02 12.38 -2.49
N SER A 18 -1.68 12.46 -2.46
CA SER A 18 -0.82 11.27 -2.41
C SER A 18 -0.79 10.55 -1.06
N LEU A 19 -1.01 11.26 0.06
CA LEU A 19 -1.14 10.66 1.39
C LEU A 19 -2.47 9.90 1.54
N GLU A 20 -3.55 10.47 1.01
CA GLU A 20 -4.85 9.81 0.93
C GLU A 20 -4.79 8.56 0.05
N GLU A 21 -4.10 8.66 -1.08
CA GLU A 21 -3.87 7.54 -1.98
C GLU A 21 -3.04 6.42 -1.31
N PHE A 22 -1.96 6.77 -0.62
CA PHE A 22 -1.17 5.81 0.17
C PHE A 22 -2.02 5.11 1.23
N SER A 23 -2.78 5.89 2.00
CA SER A 23 -3.63 5.37 3.08
C SER A 23 -4.72 4.44 2.52
N SER A 24 -5.32 4.80 1.39
CA SER A 24 -6.32 3.98 0.69
C SER A 24 -5.73 2.66 0.19
N ASP A 25 -4.57 2.71 -0.46
CA ASP A 25 -3.86 1.53 -0.96
C ASP A 25 -3.44 0.60 0.19
N LEU A 26 -2.98 1.17 1.32
CA LEU A 26 -2.59 0.42 2.51
C LEU A 26 -3.81 -0.28 3.13
N LEU A 27 -4.95 0.42 3.25
CA LEU A 27 -6.21 -0.15 3.72
C LEU A 27 -6.70 -1.27 2.82
N ALA A 28 -6.62 -1.10 1.49
CA ALA A 28 -6.98 -2.12 0.52
C ALA A 28 -6.13 -3.38 0.69
N LEU A 29 -4.81 -3.21 0.88
CA LEU A 29 -3.88 -4.32 1.07
C LEU A 29 -4.15 -5.08 2.38
N TYR A 30 -4.38 -4.38 3.49
CA TYR A 30 -4.75 -4.99 4.77
C TYR A 30 -6.11 -5.71 4.71
N SER A 31 -7.11 -5.09 4.10
CA SER A 31 -8.44 -5.68 3.93
C SER A 31 -8.39 -6.98 3.11
N LEU A 32 -7.60 -6.98 2.05
CA LEU A 32 -7.41 -8.15 1.19
C LEU A 32 -6.71 -9.30 1.96
N SER A 33 -5.66 -8.99 2.72
CA SER A 33 -4.96 -9.94 3.59
C SER A 33 -5.89 -10.53 4.67
N GLY A 34 -6.65 -9.67 5.37
CA GLY A 34 -7.57 -10.08 6.45
C GLY A 34 -8.78 -10.89 5.96
N THR A 35 -9.40 -10.49 4.85
CA THR A 35 -10.54 -11.21 4.25
C THR A 35 -10.11 -12.59 3.76
N THR A 36 -8.91 -12.66 3.20
CA THR A 36 -8.39 -13.91 2.65
C THR A 36 -7.97 -14.89 3.75
N LYS A 37 -7.55 -14.43 4.93
CA LYS A 37 -7.31 -15.32 6.08
C LYS A 37 -8.54 -16.14 6.47
N ARG A 38 -9.73 -15.54 6.50
CA ARG A 38 -10.98 -16.27 6.81
C ARG A 38 -11.39 -17.20 5.68
N GLN A 39 -11.32 -16.73 4.44
CA GLN A 39 -11.76 -17.51 3.27
C GLN A 39 -10.81 -18.67 2.96
N LEU A 40 -9.50 -18.52 3.22
CA LEU A 40 -8.52 -19.57 3.00
C LEU A 40 -8.71 -20.80 3.89
N ALA A 41 -9.34 -20.68 5.05
CA ALA A 41 -9.59 -21.83 5.91
C ALA A 41 -10.47 -22.87 5.19
N ASP A 42 -11.51 -22.40 4.51
CA ASP A 42 -12.56 -23.22 3.89
C ASP A 42 -12.35 -23.52 2.40
N MET A 43 -11.36 -22.90 1.76
CA MET A 43 -11.08 -23.08 0.34
C MET A 43 -10.37 -24.41 0.03
N ASN A 44 -10.60 -24.95 -1.17
CA ASN A 44 -9.80 -26.07 -1.67
C ASN A 44 -8.34 -25.64 -1.93
N PRO A 45 -7.35 -26.57 -1.90
CA PRO A 45 -5.93 -26.22 -2.00
C PRO A 45 -5.54 -25.44 -3.27
N LYS A 46 -6.15 -25.76 -4.42
CA LYS A 46 -5.87 -25.05 -5.68
C LYS A 46 -6.34 -23.60 -5.62
N ALA A 47 -7.52 -23.35 -5.05
CA ALA A 47 -8.08 -22.03 -4.88
C ALA A 47 -7.29 -21.22 -3.83
N LYS A 48 -6.77 -21.87 -2.77
CA LYS A 48 -5.85 -21.24 -1.81
C LYS A 48 -4.61 -20.70 -2.49
N VAL A 49 -3.94 -21.50 -3.31
CA VAL A 49 -2.74 -21.08 -4.06
C VAL A 49 -3.03 -19.87 -4.94
N TYR A 50 -4.16 -19.87 -5.66
CA TYR A 50 -4.55 -18.73 -6.49
C TYR A 50 -4.80 -17.46 -5.68
N ALA A 51 -5.52 -17.56 -4.57
CA ALA A 51 -5.80 -16.43 -3.69
C ALA A 51 -4.52 -15.85 -3.08
N VAL A 52 -3.61 -16.70 -2.57
CA VAL A 52 -2.29 -16.29 -2.05
C VAL A 52 -1.47 -15.58 -3.13
N ASN A 53 -1.41 -16.12 -4.35
CA ASN A 53 -0.70 -15.49 -5.46
C ASN A 53 -1.27 -14.13 -5.85
N ARG A 54 -2.60 -13.95 -5.78
CA ARG A 54 -3.23 -12.65 -6.05
C ARG A 54 -2.80 -11.59 -5.04
N ILE A 55 -2.70 -11.96 -3.76
CA ILE A 55 -2.28 -11.04 -2.71
C ILE A 55 -0.80 -10.70 -2.83
N LEU A 56 0.05 -11.69 -3.10
CA LEU A 56 1.47 -11.47 -3.39
C LEU A 56 1.67 -10.41 -4.48
N LYS A 57 0.91 -10.52 -5.57
CA LYS A 57 0.97 -9.53 -6.66
C LYS A 57 0.54 -8.14 -6.21
N GLN A 58 -0.51 -8.04 -5.39
CA GLN A 58 -0.98 -6.75 -4.87
C GLN A 58 0.01 -6.14 -3.88
N ALA A 59 0.60 -6.96 -3.01
CA ALA A 59 1.64 -6.54 -2.08
C ALA A 59 2.88 -6.03 -2.82
N GLN A 60 3.33 -6.74 -3.86
CA GLN A 60 4.44 -6.29 -4.70
C GLN A 60 4.12 -5.00 -5.45
N ALA A 61 2.89 -4.83 -5.95
CA ALA A 61 2.48 -3.61 -6.63
C ALA A 61 2.45 -2.41 -5.67
N PHE A 62 1.94 -2.61 -4.44
CA PHE A 62 1.95 -1.62 -3.39
C PHE A 62 3.38 -1.19 -3.03
N GLU A 63 4.25 -2.17 -2.75
CA GLU A 63 5.65 -1.91 -2.41
C GLU A 63 6.36 -1.17 -3.54
N THR A 64 6.21 -1.61 -4.80
CA THR A 64 6.84 -0.95 -5.95
C THR A 64 6.35 0.50 -6.13
N LYS A 65 5.06 0.76 -5.89
CA LYS A 65 4.49 2.11 -6.00
C LYS A 65 5.04 3.07 -4.95
N TRP A 66 5.22 2.59 -3.72
CA TRP A 66 5.48 3.44 -2.57
C TRP A 66 6.92 3.42 -2.05
N ARG A 67 7.74 2.44 -2.50
CA ARG A 67 9.13 2.26 -2.05
C ARG A 67 10.02 3.47 -2.31
N ASP A 68 9.86 4.08 -3.47
CA ASP A 68 10.64 5.27 -3.87
C ASP A 68 9.81 6.56 -3.73
N SER A 69 8.75 6.53 -2.91
CA SER A 69 7.92 7.71 -2.67
C SER A 69 8.67 8.76 -1.87
N ASP A 70 8.41 10.03 -2.16
CA ASP A 70 8.91 11.16 -1.36
C ASP A 70 8.14 11.35 -0.05
N LEU A 71 7.07 10.58 0.19
CA LEU A 71 6.16 10.77 1.33
C LEU A 71 6.46 9.85 2.51
N ILE A 72 6.91 8.63 2.19
CA ILE A 72 7.12 7.57 3.17
C ILE A 72 8.49 6.95 2.97
N GLU A 73 9.01 6.38 4.04
CA GLU A 73 10.14 5.48 4.00
C GLU A 73 9.73 4.14 4.62
N PHE A 74 9.93 3.06 3.86
CA PHE A 74 9.64 1.72 4.35
C PHE A 74 10.79 1.21 5.23
N GLU A 75 10.48 0.89 6.48
CA GLU A 75 11.40 0.21 7.40
C GLU A 75 11.26 -1.31 7.28
N ARG A 76 10.03 -1.79 7.06
CA ARG A 76 9.76 -3.22 6.86
C ARG A 76 8.58 -3.42 5.92
N PHE A 77 8.78 -4.28 4.93
CA PHE A 77 7.70 -4.83 4.12
C PHE A 77 7.86 -6.35 4.04
N ARG A 78 6.95 -7.09 4.67
CA ARG A 78 6.98 -8.55 4.69
C ARG A 78 5.61 -9.12 4.36
N PHE A 79 5.60 -10.00 3.36
CA PHE A 79 4.48 -10.88 3.08
C PHE A 79 4.91 -12.33 3.28
N ALA A 80 4.30 -13.03 4.23
CA ALA A 80 4.58 -14.44 4.49
C ALA A 80 3.33 -15.29 4.21
N GLY A 81 3.53 -16.38 3.47
CA GLY A 81 2.50 -17.35 3.12
C GLY A 81 2.91 -18.77 3.52
N GLY A 82 2.29 -19.28 4.57
CA GLY A 82 2.30 -20.68 4.99
C GLY A 82 0.89 -21.08 5.39
N ASP A 83 0.71 -21.61 6.61
CA ASP A 83 -0.63 -21.88 7.17
C ASP A 83 -1.39 -20.60 7.55
N GLN A 84 -0.69 -19.45 7.62
CA GLN A 84 -1.29 -18.13 7.78
C GLN A 84 -0.68 -17.15 6.79
N LEU A 85 -1.54 -16.35 6.17
CA LEU A 85 -1.13 -15.14 5.47
C LEU A 85 -0.87 -14.05 6.52
N ILE A 86 0.35 -13.52 6.50
CA ILE A 86 0.75 -12.41 7.35
C ILE A 86 1.31 -11.32 6.43
N LEU A 87 0.72 -10.13 6.55
CA LEU A 87 1.24 -8.90 5.97
C LEU A 87 1.72 -8.03 7.13
N ASP A 88 3.00 -7.70 7.13
CA ASP A 88 3.66 -6.84 8.11
C ASP A 88 4.29 -5.68 7.35
N VAL A 89 3.79 -4.46 7.60
CA VAL A 89 4.23 -3.24 6.92
C VAL A 89 4.51 -2.18 7.98
N GLU A 90 5.78 -1.77 8.06
CA GLU A 90 6.29 -0.72 8.94
C GLU A 90 6.87 0.38 8.07
N PHE A 91 6.41 1.61 8.29
CA PHE A 91 6.80 2.79 7.54
C PHE A 91 6.71 4.02 8.44
N HIS A 92 7.46 5.05 8.08
CA HIS A 92 7.31 6.39 8.66
C HIS A 92 7.11 7.42 7.56
N PHE A 93 6.46 8.52 7.91
CA PHE A 93 6.34 9.68 7.01
C PHE A 93 7.63 10.50 7.06
N LYS A 94 8.08 11.00 5.91
CA LYS A 94 9.27 11.86 5.81
C LYS A 94 9.01 13.27 6.35
#